data_AF-A0A924EPR9-F1
#
_entry.id   AF-A0A924EPR9-F1
#
_cell.length_a   1.000
_cell.length_b   1.000
_cell.length_c   1.000
_cell.angle_alpha   90.00
_cell.angle_beta   90.00
_cell.angle_gamma   90.00
#
_symmetry.space_group_name_H-M   'P 1'
#
loop_
_entity.id
_entity.type
_entity.pdbx_description
1 polymer ?
#
loop_
_entity_poly.entity_id
_entity_poly.type
_entity_poly.pdbx_seq_one_letter_code
_entity_poly.pdbx_strand_id
1 'polypeptide(L)'
;MLYAFVFFTLFTAIGFISTFYDKDFPRSLLGDEYVNMTIENIKKGNAVGVYASGSNWGTAFSIIFNNLMVGAKLYIWGIFGGIGSLYALLQNSIMLGAFQYFFKAQGALADSARGIWLHGVFEIFSMVIETMAGLILGASILFPKTLSRFNSFKIGFKDSFKIFLSTVPFTIVAGLIEGFVTRYALKMPVFLNLLIIFGTLSIIVFYYFMYSRIRYKKLIYDSILPEEGFRSTRK
;
A
#
# COMPACT_ATOMS: atom_id res chain seq x y z
N MET A 1 1.30 -3.57 12.32
CA MET A 1 0.47 -3.89 11.15
C MET A 1 -0.99 -3.57 11.42
N LEU A 2 -1.60 -4.17 12.45
CA LEU A 2 -3.00 -3.93 12.83
C LEU A 2 -3.35 -2.44 12.92
N TYR A 3 -2.58 -1.63 13.66
CA TYR A 3 -2.84 -0.19 13.77
C TYR A 3 -2.86 0.53 12.41
N ALA A 4 -1.90 0.23 11.52
CA ALA A 4 -1.88 0.84 10.19
C ALA A 4 -3.11 0.44 9.35
N PHE A 5 -3.56 -0.82 9.44
CA PHE A 5 -4.80 -1.26 8.78
C PHE A 5 -6.06 -0.59 9.34
N VAL A 6 -6.14 -0.41 10.66
CA VAL A 6 -7.26 0.29 11.31
C VAL A 6 -7.31 1.74 10.84
N PHE A 7 -6.18 2.46 10.86
CA PHE A 7 -6.11 3.84 10.38
C PHE A 7 -6.42 3.93 8.88
N PHE A 8 -5.86 3.04 8.06
CA PHE A 8 -6.17 2.97 6.63
C PHE A 8 -7.67 2.82 6.39
N THR A 9 -8.29 1.83 7.04
CA THR A 9 -9.73 1.56 6.91
C THR A 9 -10.56 2.76 7.35
N LEU A 10 -10.21 3.37 8.49
CA LEU A 10 -10.89 4.56 9.00
C LEU A 10 -10.79 5.72 8.02
N PHE A 11 -9.59 6.02 7.52
CA PHE A 11 -9.34 7.15 6.62
C PHE A 11 -9.99 6.94 5.24
N THR A 12 -9.98 5.71 4.72
CA THR A 12 -10.74 5.36 3.51
C THR A 12 -12.25 5.47 3.74
N ALA A 13 -12.76 5.06 4.90
CA ALA A 13 -14.16 5.26 5.24
C ALA A 13 -14.53 6.74 5.32
N ILE A 14 -13.67 7.60 5.88
CA ILE A 14 -13.85 9.06 5.88
C ILE A 14 -13.99 9.57 4.45
N GLY A 15 -13.07 9.23 3.55
CA GLY A 15 -13.16 9.66 2.15
C GLY A 15 -14.45 9.21 1.47
N PHE A 16 -14.83 7.94 1.66
CA PHE A 16 -16.05 7.37 1.10
C PHE A 16 -17.32 8.06 1.62
N ILE A 17 -17.40 8.27 2.94
CA ILE A 17 -18.55 8.90 3.60
C ILE A 17 -18.64 10.38 3.23
N SER A 18 -17.51 11.09 3.17
CA SER A 18 -17.47 12.48 2.72
C SER A 18 -18.03 12.62 1.30
N THR A 19 -17.64 11.75 0.36
CA THR A 19 -18.23 11.76 -1.00
C THR A 19 -19.68 11.28 -1.05
N PHE A 20 -20.11 10.46 -0.09
CA PHE A 20 -21.52 10.08 0.03
C PHE A 20 -22.41 11.31 0.28
N TYR A 21 -22.00 12.17 1.22
CA TYR A 21 -22.74 13.37 1.61
C TYR A 21 -22.49 14.58 0.70
N ASP A 22 -21.26 14.77 0.22
CA ASP A 22 -20.85 15.85 -0.65
C ASP A 22 -20.26 15.30 -1.95
N LYS A 23 -21.02 15.40 -3.05
CA LYS A 23 -20.61 14.87 -4.35
C LYS A 23 -19.47 15.67 -4.99
N ASP A 24 -19.21 16.90 -4.53
CA ASP A 24 -18.11 17.73 -5.00
C ASP A 24 -16.82 17.52 -4.20
N PHE A 25 -16.87 16.77 -3.09
CA PHE A 25 -15.70 16.41 -2.30
C PHE A 25 -14.52 15.85 -3.13
N PRO A 26 -14.71 14.98 -4.15
CA PRO A 26 -13.62 14.50 -4.99
C PRO A 26 -12.91 15.63 -5.76
N ARG A 27 -13.61 16.70 -6.14
CA ARG A 27 -13.01 17.86 -6.81
C ARG A 27 -12.04 18.60 -5.90
N SER A 28 -12.35 18.68 -4.61
CA SER A 28 -11.45 19.30 -3.62
C SER A 28 -10.13 18.53 -3.42
N LEU A 29 -10.13 17.22 -3.73
CA LEU A 29 -8.97 16.34 -3.55
C LEU A 29 -8.18 16.11 -4.85
N LEU A 30 -8.89 15.86 -5.94
CA LEU A 30 -8.33 15.44 -7.23
C LEU A 30 -8.25 16.60 -8.23
N GLY A 31 -8.94 17.72 -7.98
CA GLY A 31 -9.08 18.83 -8.89
C GLY A 31 -10.19 18.65 -9.92
N ASP A 32 -10.70 19.78 -10.42
CA ASP A 32 -11.79 19.80 -11.40
C ASP A 32 -11.43 19.12 -12.71
N GLU A 33 -10.19 19.30 -13.17
CA GLU A 33 -9.69 18.72 -14.41
C GLU A 33 -9.75 17.19 -14.39
N TYR A 34 -9.21 16.57 -13.33
CA TYR A 34 -9.18 15.11 -13.21
C TYR A 34 -10.59 14.52 -13.08
N VAL A 35 -11.47 15.17 -12.30
CA VAL A 35 -12.86 14.73 -12.16
C VAL A 35 -13.61 14.85 -13.48
N ASN A 36 -13.49 15.98 -14.19
CA ASN A 36 -14.16 16.20 -15.47
C ASN A 36 -13.68 15.22 -16.54
N MET A 37 -12.37 15.00 -16.65
CA MET A 37 -11.78 13.97 -17.52
C MET A 37 -12.35 12.58 -17.20
N THR A 38 -12.45 12.23 -15.92
CA THR A 38 -12.98 10.92 -15.51
C THR A 38 -14.45 10.77 -15.87
N ILE A 39 -15.27 11.81 -15.66
CA ILE A 39 -16.69 11.82 -16.08
C ILE A 39 -16.80 11.65 -17.60
N GLU A 40 -15.97 12.34 -18.38
CA GLU A 40 -15.98 12.23 -19.84
C GLU A 40 -15.59 10.82 -20.31
N ASN A 41 -14.59 10.23 -19.69
CA ASN A 41 -14.17 8.84 -19.91
C ASN A 41 -15.30 7.84 -19.61
N ILE A 42 -16.03 8.03 -18.51
CA ILE A 42 -17.20 7.21 -18.16
C ILE A 42 -18.30 7.37 -19.22
N LYS A 43 -18.61 8.60 -19.66
CA LYS A 43 -19.60 8.85 -20.73
C LYS A 43 -19.23 8.18 -22.05
N LYS A 44 -17.93 8.05 -22.35
CA LYS A 44 -17.39 7.33 -23.52
C LYS A 44 -17.36 5.80 -23.33
N GLY A 45 -17.84 5.27 -22.20
CA GLY A 45 -17.84 3.82 -21.92
C GLY A 45 -16.47 3.27 -21.53
N ASN A 46 -15.53 4.12 -21.12
CA ASN A 46 -14.18 3.72 -20.72
C ASN A 46 -13.78 4.38 -19.40
N ALA A 47 -14.39 3.95 -18.29
CA ALA A 47 -14.19 4.54 -16.96
C ALA A 47 -12.71 4.55 -16.48
N VAL A 48 -11.87 3.70 -17.08
CA VAL A 48 -10.44 3.55 -16.76
C VAL A 48 -9.54 4.14 -17.85
N GLY A 49 -10.09 5.04 -18.69
CA GLY A 49 -9.38 5.64 -19.82
C GLY A 49 -8.12 6.41 -19.46
N VAL A 50 -8.02 6.91 -18.22
CA VAL A 50 -6.83 7.61 -17.71
C VAL A 50 -5.56 6.78 -17.84
N TYR A 51 -5.64 5.46 -17.58
CA TYR A 51 -4.49 4.55 -17.64
C TYR A 51 -4.04 4.28 -19.07
N ALA A 52 -4.89 4.49 -20.08
CA ALA A 52 -4.56 4.20 -21.48
C ALA A 52 -3.68 5.27 -22.15
N SER A 53 -3.49 6.41 -21.49
CA SER A 53 -2.72 7.56 -21.99
C SER A 53 -1.20 7.33 -21.92
N GLY A 54 -0.43 8.03 -22.76
CA GLY A 54 1.03 7.94 -22.78
C GLY A 54 1.59 6.61 -23.31
N SER A 55 2.90 6.40 -23.10
CA SER A 55 3.58 5.14 -23.43
C SER A 55 3.55 4.18 -22.24
N ASN A 56 3.57 2.87 -22.50
CA ASN A 56 3.57 1.84 -21.44
C ASN A 56 4.75 2.04 -20.48
N TRP A 57 5.96 2.23 -21.01
CA TRP A 57 7.17 2.44 -20.21
C TRP A 57 7.16 3.78 -19.48
N GLY A 58 6.70 4.85 -20.12
CA GLY A 58 6.61 6.17 -19.50
C GLY A 58 5.66 6.16 -18.30
N THR A 59 4.48 5.57 -18.48
CA THR A 59 3.49 5.39 -17.41
C THR A 59 4.05 4.52 -16.29
N ALA A 60 4.61 3.35 -16.62
CA ALA A 60 5.17 2.45 -15.61
C ALA A 60 6.24 3.15 -14.75
N PHE A 61 7.24 3.80 -15.34
CA PHE A 61 8.29 4.46 -14.56
C PHE A 61 7.78 5.65 -13.76
N SER A 62 6.83 6.43 -14.31
CA SER A 62 6.22 7.55 -13.60
C SER A 62 5.48 7.07 -12.34
N ILE A 63 4.68 6.01 -12.46
CA ILE A 63 3.92 5.43 -11.36
C ILE A 63 4.85 4.78 -10.32
N ILE A 64 5.85 4.01 -10.77
CA ILE A 64 6.85 3.41 -9.87
C ILE A 64 7.53 4.51 -9.05
N PHE A 65 8.00 5.58 -9.70
CA PHE A 65 8.68 6.66 -8.99
C PHE A 65 7.75 7.39 -8.03
N ASN A 66 6.54 7.72 -8.47
CA ASN A 66 5.53 8.36 -7.62
C ASN A 66 5.24 7.53 -6.37
N ASN A 67 5.01 6.23 -6.54
CA ASN A 67 4.63 5.36 -5.42
C ASN A 67 5.81 5.02 -4.51
N LEU A 68 7.04 4.97 -5.03
CA LEU A 68 8.24 4.92 -4.19
C LEU A 68 8.42 6.19 -3.35
N MET A 69 8.12 7.37 -3.91
CA MET A 69 8.16 8.64 -3.17
C MET A 69 7.07 8.71 -2.09
N VAL A 70 5.85 8.26 -2.40
CA VAL A 70 4.77 8.14 -1.42
C VAL A 70 5.15 7.17 -0.31
N GLY A 71 5.68 6.00 -0.66
CA GLY A 71 6.13 5.00 0.32
C GLY A 71 7.27 5.50 1.21
N ALA A 72 8.25 6.18 0.61
CA ALA A 72 9.33 6.82 1.36
C ALA A 72 8.80 7.90 2.31
N LYS A 73 7.81 8.69 1.89
CA LYS A 73 7.14 9.69 2.74
C LYS A 73 6.42 9.02 3.91
N LEU A 74 5.63 7.98 3.66
CA LEU A 74 4.91 7.21 4.69
C LEU A 74 5.87 6.63 5.74
N TYR A 75 7.05 6.17 5.32
CA TYR A 75 8.07 5.66 6.23
C TYR A 75 8.84 6.77 6.97
N ILE A 76 9.50 7.67 6.23
CA ILE A 76 10.46 8.66 6.77
C ILE A 76 9.77 9.65 7.70
N TRP A 77 8.53 10.05 7.40
CA TRP A 77 7.78 10.96 8.26
C TRP A 77 7.41 10.34 9.62
N GLY A 78 7.68 9.04 9.80
CA GLY A 78 7.64 8.37 11.09
C GLY A 78 8.57 8.99 12.13
N ILE A 79 9.63 9.69 11.71
CA ILE A 79 10.55 10.42 12.61
C ILE A 79 9.80 11.43 13.50
N PHE A 80 8.67 11.98 13.04
CA PHE A 80 7.80 12.85 13.84
C PHE A 80 6.88 12.05 14.79
N GLY A 81 7.45 11.07 15.50
CA GLY A 81 6.72 10.24 16.45
C GLY A 81 5.61 9.37 15.84
N GLY A 82 5.68 9.08 14.54
CA GLY A 82 4.68 8.29 13.81
C GLY A 82 3.48 9.09 13.29
N ILE A 83 3.25 10.31 13.79
CA ILE A 83 2.12 11.17 13.36
C ILE A 83 2.27 11.55 11.89
N GLY A 84 3.49 11.85 11.45
CA GLY A 84 3.75 12.19 10.05
C GLY A 84 3.39 11.04 9.08
N SER A 85 3.66 9.79 9.46
CA SER A 85 3.23 8.60 8.70
C SER A 85 1.72 8.49 8.61
N LEU A 86 1.01 8.71 9.72
CA LEU A 86 -0.45 8.69 9.75
C LEU A 86 -1.05 9.80 8.90
N TYR A 87 -0.46 11.00 8.92
CA TYR A 87 -0.89 12.10 8.06
C TYR A 87 -0.69 11.79 6.57
N ALA A 88 0.46 11.21 6.19
CA ALA A 88 0.67 10.78 4.82
C ALA A 88 -0.31 9.66 4.41
N LEU A 89 -0.62 8.72 5.31
CA LEU A 89 -1.61 7.67 5.08
C LEU A 89 -3.02 8.25 4.93
N LEU A 90 -3.38 9.24 5.76
CA LEU A 90 -4.67 9.95 5.72
C LEU A 90 -4.94 10.54 4.35
N GLN A 91 -3.97 11.30 3.80
CA GLN A 91 -4.11 11.94 2.49
C GLN A 91 -4.44 10.93 1.39
N ASN A 92 -3.67 9.85 1.31
CA ASN A 92 -3.85 8.82 0.28
C ASN A 92 -5.11 7.97 0.50
N SER A 93 -5.43 7.66 1.75
CA SER A 93 -6.58 6.79 2.09
C SER A 93 -7.92 7.51 1.89
N ILE A 94 -8.01 8.79 2.26
CA ILE A 94 -9.19 9.63 1.97
C ILE A 94 -9.41 9.74 0.47
N MET A 95 -8.34 10.00 -0.29
CA MET A 95 -8.40 10.06 -1.75
C MET A 95 -8.96 8.76 -2.35
N LEU A 96 -8.44 7.60 -1.91
CA LEU A 96 -8.94 6.29 -2.33
C LEU A 96 -10.44 6.13 -2.02
N GLY A 97 -10.86 6.44 -0.79
CA GLY A 97 -12.26 6.29 -0.37
C GLY A 97 -13.21 7.18 -1.18
N ALA A 98 -12.83 8.44 -1.37
CA ALA A 98 -13.58 9.40 -2.17
C ALA A 98 -13.73 8.92 -3.62
N PHE A 99 -12.63 8.41 -4.20
CA PHE A 99 -12.59 7.91 -5.56
C PHE A 99 -13.47 6.67 -5.77
N GLN A 100 -13.47 5.73 -4.82
CA GLN A 100 -14.33 4.54 -4.87
C GLN A 100 -15.81 4.91 -4.87
N TYR A 101 -16.23 5.82 -3.97
CA TYR A 101 -17.62 6.25 -3.94
C TYR A 101 -17.99 7.09 -5.17
N PHE A 102 -17.08 7.93 -5.65
CA PHE A 102 -17.30 8.71 -6.87
C PHE A 102 -17.66 7.80 -8.06
N PHE A 103 -16.90 6.73 -8.33
CA PHE A 103 -17.25 5.78 -9.38
C PHE A 103 -18.55 5.03 -9.11
N LYS A 104 -18.86 4.72 -7.85
CA LYS A 104 -20.17 4.17 -7.47
C LYS A 104 -21.31 5.11 -7.86
N ALA A 105 -21.18 6.41 -7.57
CA ALA A 105 -22.18 7.41 -7.90
C ALA A 105 -22.37 7.58 -9.42
N GLN A 106 -21.32 7.32 -10.21
CA GLN A 106 -21.37 7.36 -11.68
C GLN A 106 -21.76 6.02 -12.33
N GLY A 107 -22.12 4.99 -11.55
CA GLY A 107 -22.48 3.68 -12.08
C GLY A 107 -21.31 2.87 -12.66
N ALA A 108 -20.07 3.29 -12.40
CA ALA A 108 -18.85 2.75 -13.01
C ALA A 108 -17.93 2.05 -11.98
N LEU A 109 -18.47 1.65 -10.81
CA LEU A 109 -17.69 1.01 -9.75
C LEU A 109 -17.03 -0.30 -10.20
N ALA A 110 -17.74 -1.13 -10.98
CA ALA A 110 -17.19 -2.40 -11.45
C ALA A 110 -16.03 -2.20 -12.45
N ASP A 111 -16.12 -1.18 -13.29
CA ASP A 111 -15.07 -0.82 -14.25
C ASP A 111 -13.84 -0.27 -13.52
N SER A 112 -14.08 0.64 -12.58
CA SER A 112 -13.06 1.18 -11.69
C SER A 112 -12.36 0.09 -10.90
N ALA A 113 -13.10 -0.87 -10.36
CA ALA A 113 -12.53 -1.98 -9.61
C ALA A 113 -11.60 -2.83 -10.50
N ARG A 114 -11.98 -3.07 -11.76
CA ARG A 114 -11.12 -3.77 -12.74
C ARG A 114 -9.86 -2.98 -13.08
N GLY A 115 -9.93 -1.66 -13.18
CA GLY A 115 -8.74 -0.82 -13.43
C GLY A 115 -7.81 -0.76 -12.23
N ILE A 116 -8.34 -0.32 -11.08
CA ILE A 116 -7.56 0.02 -9.89
C ILE A 116 -6.92 -1.23 -9.27
N TRP A 117 -7.69 -2.30 -9.06
CA TRP A 117 -7.21 -3.40 -8.21
C TRP A 117 -6.19 -4.32 -8.89
N LEU A 118 -5.95 -4.21 -10.20
CA LEU A 118 -4.91 -4.98 -10.87
C LEU A 118 -3.53 -4.68 -10.30
N HIS A 119 -3.19 -3.40 -10.19
CA HIS A 119 -1.94 -2.90 -9.61
C HIS A 119 -2.12 -2.49 -8.14
N GLY A 120 -3.28 -1.90 -7.83
CA GLY A 120 -3.57 -1.28 -6.53
C GLY A 120 -3.53 -2.24 -5.34
N VAL A 121 -3.66 -3.56 -5.54
CA VAL A 121 -3.45 -4.53 -4.45
C VAL A 121 -2.04 -4.43 -3.87
N PHE A 122 -1.00 -4.39 -4.71
CA PHE A 122 0.36 -4.26 -4.22
C PHE A 122 0.61 -2.87 -3.62
N GLU A 123 0.11 -1.81 -4.24
CA GLU A 123 0.36 -0.45 -3.78
C GLU A 123 -0.32 -0.13 -2.45
N ILE A 124 -1.59 -0.49 -2.31
CA ILE A 124 -2.36 -0.21 -1.09
C ILE A 124 -1.78 -1.00 0.09
N PHE A 125 -1.45 -2.28 -0.11
CA PHE A 125 -0.81 -3.06 0.95
C PHE A 125 0.59 -2.55 1.28
N SER A 126 1.41 -2.21 0.28
CA SER A 126 2.72 -1.57 0.49
C SER A 126 2.59 -0.30 1.32
N MET A 127 1.66 0.61 0.98
CA MET A 127 1.40 1.84 1.74
C MET A 127 1.07 1.57 3.21
N VAL A 128 0.24 0.56 3.50
CA VAL A 128 -0.10 0.17 4.88
C VAL A 128 1.12 -0.37 5.63
N ILE A 129 1.97 -1.15 4.95
CA ILE A 129 3.20 -1.73 5.51
C ILE A 129 4.27 -0.65 5.74
N GLU A 130 4.40 0.31 4.82
CA GLU A 130 5.31 1.45 4.92
C GLU A 130 4.87 2.39 6.05
N THR A 131 3.57 2.60 6.21
CA THR A 131 3.02 3.31 7.38
C THR A 131 3.35 2.58 8.68
N MET A 132 3.19 1.25 8.72
CA MET A 132 3.61 0.46 9.87
C MET A 132 5.11 0.63 10.15
N ALA A 133 5.96 0.61 9.13
CA ALA A 133 7.40 0.85 9.30
C ALA A 133 7.66 2.25 9.89
N GLY A 134 6.96 3.27 9.41
CA GLY A 134 7.04 4.63 9.96
C GLY A 134 6.56 4.74 11.41
N LEU A 135 5.51 4.00 11.79
CA LEU A 135 5.06 3.90 13.19
C LEU A 135 6.09 3.19 14.08
N ILE A 136 6.77 2.16 13.58
CA ILE A 136 7.88 1.49 14.31
C ILE A 136 9.04 2.48 14.52
N LEU A 137 9.39 3.25 13.49
CA LEU A 137 10.42 4.30 13.57
C LEU A 137 10.05 5.35 14.62
N GLY A 138 8.82 5.87 14.59
CA GLY A 138 8.32 6.84 15.57
C GLY A 138 8.28 6.30 16.99
N ALA A 139 7.79 5.07 17.17
CA ALA A 139 7.74 4.42 18.47
C ALA A 139 9.14 4.23 19.08
N SER A 140 10.16 3.97 18.25
CA SER A 140 11.54 3.83 18.72
C SER A 140 12.13 5.13 19.29
N ILE A 141 11.62 6.29 18.86
CA ILE A 141 12.01 7.61 19.38
C ILE A 141 11.28 7.90 20.69
N LEU A 142 9.96 7.65 20.71
CA LEU A 142 9.08 8.01 21.82
C LEU A 142 9.24 7.07 23.02
N PHE A 143 9.44 5.76 22.77
CA PHE A 143 9.38 4.71 23.78
C PHE A 143 10.67 3.87 23.80
N PRO A 144 11.79 4.42 24.30
CA PRO A 144 13.10 3.76 24.26
C PRO A 144 13.24 2.58 25.24
N LYS A 145 12.24 2.35 26.10
CA LYS A 145 12.29 1.35 27.19
C LYS A 145 13.54 1.56 28.05
N THR A 146 14.40 0.55 28.19
CA THR A 146 15.64 0.59 28.97
C THR A 146 16.86 1.07 28.17
N LEU A 147 16.71 1.34 26.87
CA LEU A 147 17.80 1.83 26.02
C LEU A 147 17.95 3.34 26.11
N SER A 148 19.13 3.85 25.74
CA SER A 148 19.25 5.27 25.39
C SER A 148 18.41 5.58 24.15
N ARG A 149 17.90 6.82 24.04
CA ARG A 149 17.07 7.24 22.89
C ARG A 149 17.77 6.99 21.54
N PHE A 150 19.07 7.27 21.46
CA PHE A 150 19.85 7.05 20.26
C PHE A 150 19.98 5.56 19.90
N ASN A 151 20.24 4.69 20.89
CA ASN A 151 20.33 3.25 20.65
C ASN A 151 18.97 2.66 20.25
N SER A 152 17.89 3.09 20.92
CA SER A 152 16.53 2.71 20.53
C SER A 152 16.21 3.11 19.10
N PHE A 153 16.50 4.37 18.73
CA PHE A 153 16.32 4.87 17.37
C PHE A 153 17.13 4.09 16.34
N LYS A 154 18.40 3.77 16.62
CA LYS A 154 19.26 2.99 15.70
C LYS A 154 18.68 1.60 15.42
N ILE A 155 18.17 0.92 16.45
CA ILE A 155 17.51 -0.39 16.31
C ILE A 155 16.20 -0.23 15.54
N GLY A 156 15.36 0.71 15.95
CA GLY A 156 14.08 1.01 15.31
C GLY A 156 14.23 1.33 13.82
N PHE A 157 15.20 2.16 13.45
CA PHE A 157 15.55 2.47 12.07
C PHE A 157 15.99 1.23 11.30
N LYS A 158 16.92 0.43 11.84
CA LYS A 158 17.39 -0.78 11.17
C LYS A 158 16.25 -1.76 10.88
N ASP A 159 15.35 -1.96 11.83
CA ASP A 159 14.26 -2.93 11.69
C ASP A 159 13.15 -2.41 10.78
N SER A 160 12.73 -1.15 10.95
CA SER A 160 11.71 -0.53 10.11
C SER A 160 12.19 -0.29 8.67
N PHE A 161 13.45 0.06 8.46
CA PHE A 161 14.00 0.26 7.11
C PHE A 161 14.02 -1.02 6.28
N LYS A 162 14.30 -2.18 6.91
CA LYS A 162 14.20 -3.48 6.22
C LYS A 162 12.78 -3.79 5.78
N ILE A 163 11.79 -3.44 6.61
CA ILE A 163 10.37 -3.61 6.27
C ILE A 163 10.02 -2.69 5.10
N PHE A 164 10.42 -1.42 5.14
CA PHE A 164 10.25 -0.49 4.02
C PHE A 164 10.91 -1.02 2.73
N LEU A 165 12.18 -1.42 2.76
CA LEU A 165 12.85 -1.95 1.56
C LEU A 165 12.17 -3.20 1.00
N SER A 166 11.50 -3.99 1.84
CA SER A 166 10.79 -5.18 1.38
C SER A 166 9.55 -4.86 0.52
N THR A 167 8.99 -3.65 0.60
CA THR A 167 7.82 -3.25 -0.23
C THR A 167 8.22 -2.79 -1.63
N VAL A 168 9.47 -2.35 -1.83
CA VAL A 168 9.98 -1.80 -3.10
C VAL A 168 9.72 -2.72 -4.31
N PRO A 169 10.00 -4.05 -4.25
CA PRO A 169 9.70 -4.94 -5.38
C PRO A 169 8.22 -4.98 -5.74
N PHE A 170 7.32 -4.92 -4.75
CA PHE A 170 5.87 -4.93 -4.97
C PHE A 170 5.42 -3.65 -5.66
N THR A 171 5.95 -2.50 -5.24
CA THR A 171 5.67 -1.20 -5.88
C THR A 171 6.17 -1.15 -7.32
N ILE A 172 7.35 -1.71 -7.60
CA ILE A 172 7.88 -1.83 -8.96
C ILE A 172 6.94 -2.67 -9.83
N VAL A 173 6.55 -3.86 -9.34
CA VAL A 173 5.63 -4.74 -10.08
C VAL A 173 4.27 -4.09 -10.28
N ALA A 174 3.76 -3.34 -9.30
CA ALA A 174 2.50 -2.61 -9.44
C ALA A 174 2.52 -1.62 -10.60
N GLY A 175 3.55 -0.78 -10.68
CA GLY A 175 3.65 0.17 -11.79
C GLY A 175 3.87 -0.50 -13.15
N LEU A 176 4.52 -1.67 -13.20
CA LEU A 176 4.56 -2.49 -14.42
C LEU A 176 3.17 -3.02 -14.80
N ILE A 177 2.37 -3.50 -13.83
CA ILE A 177 0.98 -3.90 -14.06
C ILE A 177 0.14 -2.71 -14.54
N GLU A 178 0.34 -1.53 -13.98
CA GLU A 178 -0.36 -0.32 -14.42
C GLU A 178 -0.02 0.04 -15.87
N GLY A 179 1.27 0.20 -16.17
CA GLY A 179 1.73 0.63 -17.48
C GLY A 179 1.47 -0.37 -18.60
N PHE A 180 1.44 -1.67 -18.33
CA PHE A 180 1.30 -2.70 -19.36
C PHE A 180 -0.05 -3.43 -19.37
N VAL A 181 -0.67 -3.65 -18.21
CA VAL A 181 -1.85 -4.53 -18.09
C VAL A 181 -3.13 -3.73 -17.89
N THR A 182 -3.11 -2.73 -17.00
CA THR A 182 -4.32 -1.99 -16.59
C THR A 182 -5.03 -1.29 -17.75
N ARG A 183 -4.26 -0.90 -18.77
CA ARG A 183 -4.75 -0.34 -20.05
C ARG A 183 -5.74 -1.26 -20.79
N TYR A 184 -5.70 -2.56 -20.51
CA TYR A 184 -6.56 -3.58 -21.09
C TYR A 184 -7.66 -4.07 -20.14
N ALA A 185 -7.83 -3.44 -18.97
CA ALA A 185 -8.73 -3.91 -17.91
C ALA A 185 -10.17 -4.21 -18.37
N LEU A 186 -10.74 -3.33 -19.21
CA LEU A 186 -12.10 -3.51 -19.75
C LEU A 186 -12.17 -4.39 -21.01
N LYS A 187 -11.04 -4.63 -21.67
CA LYS A 187 -10.96 -5.45 -22.90
C LYS A 187 -10.69 -6.92 -22.60
N MET A 188 -9.92 -7.20 -21.55
CA MET A 188 -9.57 -8.57 -21.19
C MET A 188 -10.74 -9.28 -20.49
N PRO A 189 -10.83 -10.62 -20.60
CA PRO A 189 -11.86 -11.39 -19.91
C PRO A 189 -11.86 -11.10 -18.40
N VAL A 190 -13.05 -11.08 -17.79
CA VAL A 190 -13.20 -10.85 -16.33
C VAL A 190 -12.40 -11.87 -15.52
N PHE A 191 -12.35 -13.12 -15.97
CA PHE A 191 -11.54 -14.15 -15.32
C PHE A 191 -10.06 -13.76 -15.21
N LEU A 192 -9.48 -13.16 -16.26
CA LEU A 192 -8.07 -12.74 -16.23
C LEU A 192 -7.85 -11.57 -15.26
N ASN A 193 -8.80 -10.62 -15.19
CA ASN A 193 -8.78 -9.58 -14.17
C ASN A 193 -8.72 -10.19 -12.77
N LEU A 194 -9.67 -11.08 -12.46
CA LEU A 194 -9.78 -11.70 -11.15
C LEU A 194 -8.54 -12.54 -10.81
N LEU A 195 -8.00 -13.29 -11.78
CA LEU A 195 -6.78 -14.06 -11.59
C LEU A 195 -5.60 -13.18 -11.17
N ILE A 196 -5.43 -12.02 -11.82
CA ILE A 196 -4.35 -11.08 -11.49
C ILE A 196 -4.60 -10.45 -10.12
N ILE A 197 -5.80 -9.96 -9.85
CA ILE A 197 -6.17 -9.32 -8.56
C ILE A 197 -5.98 -10.30 -7.40
N PHE A 198 -6.52 -11.51 -7.49
CA PHE A 198 -6.38 -12.50 -6.43
C PHE A 198 -4.97 -13.11 -6.37
N GLY A 199 -4.27 -13.17 -7.50
CA GLY A 199 -2.87 -13.60 -7.55
C GLY A 199 -1.96 -12.64 -6.80
N THR A 200 -2.02 -11.34 -7.10
CA THR A 200 -1.25 -10.31 -6.38
C THR A 200 -1.64 -10.26 -4.90
N LEU A 201 -2.93 -10.39 -4.58
CA LEU A 201 -3.41 -10.44 -3.20
C LEU A 201 -2.83 -11.64 -2.45
N SER A 202 -2.86 -12.82 -3.06
CA SER A 202 -2.33 -14.05 -2.46
C SER A 202 -0.84 -13.92 -2.17
N ILE A 203 -0.06 -13.36 -3.11
CA ILE A 203 1.39 -13.17 -2.94
C ILE A 203 1.69 -12.25 -1.76
N ILE A 204 1.06 -11.07 -1.70
CA ILE A 204 1.37 -10.08 -0.66
C ILE A 204 0.86 -10.52 0.72
N VAL A 205 -0.32 -11.16 0.79
CA VAL A 205 -0.85 -11.73 2.02
C VAL A 205 0.04 -12.87 2.51
N PHE A 206 0.45 -13.76 1.61
CA PHE A 206 1.36 -14.85 1.95
C PHE A 206 2.67 -14.30 2.54
N TYR A 207 3.30 -13.35 1.86
CA TYR A 207 4.60 -12.82 2.28
C TYR A 207 4.54 -12.11 3.63
N TYR A 208 3.58 -11.19 3.84
CA TYR A 208 3.55 -10.35 5.04
C TYR A 208 2.78 -10.94 6.23
N PHE A 209 1.85 -11.86 6.02
CA PHE A 209 1.05 -12.44 7.11
C PHE A 209 1.39 -13.90 7.40
N MET A 210 1.48 -14.75 6.37
CA MET A 210 1.66 -16.19 6.56
C MET A 210 3.12 -16.54 6.76
N TYR A 211 3.99 -16.15 5.81
CA TYR A 211 5.41 -16.42 5.84
C TYR A 211 6.08 -15.76 7.06
N SER A 212 5.73 -14.51 7.36
CA SER A 212 6.23 -13.82 8.56
C SER A 212 5.90 -14.58 9.85
N ARG A 213 4.68 -15.12 9.98
CA ARG A 213 4.26 -15.93 11.13
C ARG A 213 4.98 -17.26 11.22
N ILE A 214 5.17 -17.94 10.08
CA ILE A 214 5.92 -19.20 10.01
C ILE A 214 7.37 -18.97 10.46
N ARG A 215 8.02 -17.93 9.93
CA ARG A 215 9.38 -17.55 10.30
C ARG A 215 9.51 -17.15 11.76
N TYR A 216 8.55 -16.38 12.28
CA TYR A 216 8.51 -16.02 13.70
C TYR A 216 8.42 -17.24 14.61
N LYS A 217 7.52 -18.19 14.31
CA LYS A 217 7.40 -19.44 15.08
C LYS A 217 8.70 -20.25 15.05
N LYS A 218 9.34 -20.36 13.89
CA LYS A 218 10.62 -21.06 13.74
C LYS A 218 11.72 -20.40 14.59
N LEU A 219 11.85 -19.07 14.53
CA LEU A 219 12.82 -18.33 15.34
C LEU A 219 12.62 -18.53 16.85
N ILE A 220 11.36 -18.55 17.32
CA ILE A 220 11.05 -18.83 18.72
C ILE A 220 11.43 -20.27 19.09
N TYR A 221 11.07 -21.25 18.25
CA TYR A 221 11.43 -22.66 18.47
C TYR A 221 12.95 -22.85 18.56
N ASP A 222 13.70 -22.31 17.59
CA ASP A 222 15.17 -22.38 17.53
C ASP A 222 15.83 -21.66 18.73
N SER A 223 15.16 -20.68 19.35
CA SER A 223 15.66 -19.98 20.54
C SER A 223 15.42 -20.72 21.86
N ILE A 224 14.41 -21.61 21.91
CA ILE A 224 14.06 -22.40 23.11
C ILE A 224 14.90 -23.68 23.15
N LEU A 225 15.18 -24.26 21.99
CA LEU A 225 16.05 -25.41 21.81
C LEU A 225 17.30 -24.93 21.09
N PRO A 226 18.30 -24.36 21.79
CA PRO A 226 19.60 -24.22 21.16
C PRO A 226 19.99 -25.63 20.70
N GLU A 227 20.32 -25.78 19.42
CA GLU A 227 20.81 -27.05 18.87
C GLU A 227 21.73 -27.71 19.89
N GLU A 228 21.59 -29.03 20.07
CA GLU A 228 22.40 -29.86 20.95
C GLU A 228 23.91 -29.74 20.63
N GLY A 229 24.52 -28.59 20.95
CA GLY A 229 25.94 -28.28 20.82
C GLY A 229 26.73 -28.62 22.08
N PHE A 230 26.10 -29.34 23.01
CA PHE A 230 26.76 -30.06 24.10
C PHE A 230 26.79 -31.58 23.83
N ARG A 231 26.97 -31.99 22.57
CA ARG A 231 27.44 -33.35 22.25
C ARG A 231 28.90 -33.31 21.83
N SER A 232 29.72 -33.79 22.78
CA SER A 232 31.10 -34.28 22.68
C SER A 232 32.28 -33.35 23.06
N THR A 233 32.24 -32.79 24.27
CA THR A 233 33.41 -32.94 25.15
C THR A 233 33.43 -34.39 25.67
N ARG A 234 34.18 -35.27 25.01
CA ARG A 234 34.75 -36.56 25.50
C ARG A 234 34.95 -37.52 24.32
N LYS A 235 36.16 -37.54 23.77
CA LYS A 235 37.09 -38.68 23.86
C LYS A 235 38.42 -38.27 23.27
#